data_AF-A0AAE4H8M1-F1
#
_entry.id   AF-A0AAE4H8M1-F1
#
_cell.length_a   1.000
_cell.length_b   1.000
_cell.length_c   1.000
_cell.angle_alpha   90.00
_cell.angle_beta   90.00
_cell.angle_gamma   90.00
#
_symmetry.space_group_name_H-M   'P 1'
#
loop_
_entity.id
_entity.type
_entity.pdbx_description
1 polymer ?
#
loop_
_entity_poly.entity_id
_entity_poly.type
_entity_poly.pdbx_seq_one_letter_code
_entity_poly.pdbx_strand_id
1 'polypeptide(L)'
;MSSFTPWRPRRQTLAALSGDISGAFGDLGTLLPYVIAATALGVLSPRPVFVGLAIGYLLVALLYRAPIAVQPMKALGAMILVGGLTAGETALAGATLGLVLLALAATPYLGRAARALPQSVTVGLQAGLGLMLMALAFEMMAAGWWLALPAVAALGLS
;
A
#
# COMPACT_ATOMS: atom_id res chain seq x y z
N MET A 1 -22.74 0.11 -24.29
CA MET A 1 -22.44 1.36 -23.57
C MET A 1 -22.95 1.19 -22.15
N SER A 2 -22.08 0.89 -21.19
CA SER A 2 -22.48 0.75 -19.78
C SER A 2 -22.81 2.13 -19.22
N SER A 3 -24.02 2.28 -18.71
CA SER A 3 -24.55 3.50 -18.09
C SER A 3 -23.59 4.00 -17.00
N PHE A 4 -22.94 5.12 -17.25
CA PHE A 4 -22.25 5.90 -16.23
C PHE A 4 -23.33 6.47 -15.32
N THR A 5 -23.53 5.90 -14.13
CA THR A 5 -24.41 6.48 -13.13
C THR A 5 -23.73 7.73 -12.57
N PRO A 6 -24.28 8.94 -12.77
CA PRO A 6 -23.67 10.15 -12.22
C PRO A 6 -23.67 10.05 -10.69
N TRP A 7 -22.49 10.21 -10.10
CA TRP A 7 -22.28 10.20 -8.65
C TRP A 7 -23.11 11.31 -8.02
N ARG A 8 -24.05 10.94 -7.14
CA ARG A 8 -24.85 11.90 -6.38
C ARG A 8 -24.04 12.36 -5.17
N PRO A 9 -23.81 13.67 -4.98
CA PRO A 9 -23.16 14.18 -3.78
C PRO A 9 -24.00 13.77 -2.56
N ARG A 10 -23.48 12.80 -1.79
CA ARG A 10 -24.13 12.32 -0.57
C ARG A 10 -24.10 13.49 0.42
N ARG A 11 -25.26 13.91 0.92
CA ARG A 11 -25.30 14.81 2.08
C ARG A 11 -24.48 14.15 3.19
N GLN A 12 -23.44 14.83 3.65
CA GLN A 12 -22.56 14.33 4.72
C GLN A 12 -23.34 14.32 6.03
N THR A 13 -24.00 13.21 6.31
CA THR A 13 -24.56 12.93 7.64
C THR A 13 -23.43 12.57 8.60
N LEU A 14 -23.63 12.79 9.89
CA LEU A 14 -22.65 12.42 10.93
C LEU A 14 -22.25 10.93 10.86
N ALA A 15 -23.16 10.06 10.44
CA ALA A 15 -22.89 8.63 10.20
C ALA A 15 -21.98 8.36 8.99
N ALA A 16 -21.94 9.25 8.00
CA ALA A 16 -20.99 9.15 6.88
C ALA A 16 -19.59 9.58 7.32
N LEU A 17 -19.49 10.65 8.12
CA LEU A 17 -18.23 11.12 8.70
C LEU A 17 -17.58 10.08 9.63
N SER A 18 -18.37 9.41 10.48
CA SER A 18 -17.84 8.33 11.33
C SER A 18 -17.34 7.13 10.52
N GLY A 19 -17.99 6.83 9.39
CA GLY A 19 -17.54 5.82 8.43
C GLY A 19 -16.22 6.20 7.76
N ASP A 20 -16.08 7.45 7.31
CA ASP A 20 -14.86 7.94 6.67
C ASP A 20 -13.67 7.97 7.65
N ILE A 21 -13.90 8.37 8.90
CA ILE A 21 -12.88 8.35 9.97
C ILE A 21 -12.47 6.91 10.29
N SER A 22 -13.44 6.00 10.49
CA SER A 22 -13.16 4.59 10.74
C SER A 22 -12.40 3.95 9.57
N GLY A 23 -12.77 4.30 8.33
CA GLY A 23 -12.09 3.84 7.13
C GLY A 23 -10.64 4.32 7.05
N ALA A 24 -10.38 5.59 7.39
CA ALA A 24 -9.02 6.14 7.44
C ALA A 24 -8.16 5.44 8.50
N PHE A 25 -8.69 5.15 9.69
CA PHE A 25 -7.98 4.36 10.70
C PHE A 25 -7.75 2.92 10.27
N GLY A 26 -8.72 2.31 9.57
CA GLY A 26 -8.56 0.99 8.98
C GLY A 26 -7.42 0.93 7.96
N ASP A 27 -7.33 1.93 7.09
CA ASP A 27 -6.24 2.04 6.12
C ASP A 27 -4.88 2.20 6.81
N LEU A 28 -4.78 3.11 7.79
CA LEU A 28 -3.57 3.27 8.61
C LEU A 28 -3.15 1.96 9.29
N GLY A 29 -4.10 1.17 9.79
CA GLY A 29 -3.82 -0.14 10.37
C GLY A 29 -3.14 -1.12 9.41
N THR A 30 -3.36 -0.98 8.10
CA THR A 30 -2.69 -1.81 7.08
C THR A 30 -1.32 -1.25 6.66
N LEU A 31 -1.12 0.06 6.80
CA LEU A 31 0.13 0.73 6.41
C LEU A 31 1.18 0.75 7.52
N LEU A 32 0.73 0.88 8.78
CA LEU A 32 1.61 0.98 9.94
C LEU A 32 2.58 -0.19 10.06
N PRO A 33 2.16 -1.46 9.93
CA PRO A 33 3.08 -2.60 10.01
C PRO A 33 4.21 -2.49 8.98
N TYR A 34 3.88 -2.04 7.77
CA TYR A 34 4.85 -1.85 6.69
C TYR A 34 5.87 -0.74 7.02
N VAL A 35 5.39 0.44 7.43
CA VAL A 35 6.28 1.56 7.76
C VAL A 35 7.16 1.23 8.96
N ILE A 36 6.63 0.55 9.97
CA ILE A 36 7.40 0.10 11.14
C ILE A 36 8.50 -0.87 10.70
N ALA A 37 8.17 -1.89 9.90
CA ALA A 37 9.17 -2.84 9.40
C ALA A 37 10.26 -2.15 8.58
N ALA A 38 9.88 -1.27 7.64
CA ALA A 38 10.84 -0.60 6.76
C ALA A 38 11.74 0.40 7.50
N THR A 39 11.21 1.06 8.54
CA THR A 39 12.00 1.97 9.37
C THR A 39 12.93 1.23 10.34
N ALA A 40 12.47 0.09 10.90
CA ALA A 40 13.29 -0.78 11.74
C ALA A 40 14.48 -1.38 10.97
N LEU A 41 14.28 -1.71 9.68
CA LEU A 41 15.33 -2.20 8.79
C LEU A 41 16.21 -1.07 8.20
N GLY A 42 15.96 0.20 8.55
CA GLY A 42 16.74 1.34 8.06
C GLY A 42 16.53 1.69 6.58
N VAL A 43 15.53 1.07 5.94
CA VAL A 43 15.23 1.24 4.51
C VAL A 43 14.50 2.55 4.24
N LEU A 44 13.64 2.98 5.18
CA LEU A 44 12.85 4.20 5.06
C LEU A 44 13.00 5.11 6.29
N SER A 45 13.04 6.42 6.05
CA SER A 45 12.90 7.42 7.11
C SER A 45 11.41 7.71 7.37
N PRO A 46 10.92 7.73 8.63
CA PRO A 46 9.49 7.92 8.91
C PRO A 46 8.94 9.25 8.41
N ARG A 47 9.71 10.33 8.56
CA ARG A 47 9.29 11.71 8.23
C ARG A 47 8.86 11.86 6.76
N PRO A 48 9.72 11.59 5.75
CA PRO A 48 9.34 11.74 4.36
C PRO A 48 8.21 10.78 3.94
N VAL A 49 8.12 9.60 4.56
CA VAL A 49 7.04 8.63 4.29
C VAL A 49 5.69 9.20 4.72
N PHE A 50 5.56 9.68 5.95
CA PHE A 50 4.29 10.24 6.44
C PHE A 50 3.90 11.53 5.73
N VAL A 51 4.87 12.39 5.41
CA VAL A 51 4.61 13.61 4.63
C VAL A 51 4.14 13.24 3.21
N GLY A 52 4.81 12.29 2.56
CA GLY A 52 4.42 11.79 1.24
C GLY A 52 3.04 11.15 1.23
N LEU A 53 2.71 10.32 2.23
CA LEU A 53 1.38 9.74 2.41
C LEU A 53 0.31 10.82 2.59
N ALA A 54 0.54 11.81 3.46
CA ALA A 54 -0.42 12.88 3.72
C ALA A 54 -0.72 13.70 2.44
N ILE A 55 0.33 14.10 1.71
CA ILE A 55 0.18 14.84 0.45
C ILE A 55 -0.50 13.95 -0.60
N GLY A 56 -0.07 12.69 -0.73
CA GLY A 56 -0.63 11.74 -1.69
C GLY A 56 -2.12 11.50 -1.47
N TYR A 57 -2.52 11.24 -0.23
CA TYR A 57 -3.94 11.07 0.12
C TYR A 57 -4.75 12.33 -0.13
N LEU A 58 -4.22 13.51 0.20
CA LEU A 58 -4.90 14.78 -0.07
C LEU A 58 -5.10 14.99 -1.58
N LEU A 59 -4.07 14.76 -2.39
CA LEU A 59 -4.16 14.86 -3.85
C LEU A 59 -5.19 13.88 -4.42
N VAL A 60 -5.15 12.62 -3.98
CA VAL A 60 -6.10 11.60 -4.43
C VAL A 60 -7.54 11.96 -4.06
N ALA A 61 -7.75 12.43 -2.83
CA ALA A 61 -9.05 12.88 -2.36
C ALA A 61 -9.58 14.07 -3.19
N LEU A 62 -8.71 15.03 -3.54
CA LEU A 62 -9.10 16.21 -4.31
C LEU A 62 -9.36 15.92 -5.80
N LEU A 63 -8.49 15.14 -6.45
CA LEU A 63 -8.53 14.89 -7.89
C LEU A 63 -9.48 13.75 -8.28
N TYR A 64 -9.46 12.63 -7.56
CA TYR A 64 -10.17 11.42 -7.97
C TYR A 64 -11.45 11.17 -7.19
N ARG A 65 -11.51 11.58 -5.90
CA ARG A 65 -12.68 11.36 -5.01
C ARG A 65 -13.18 9.91 -4.99
N ALA A 66 -12.29 8.94 -5.21
CA ALA A 66 -12.59 7.52 -5.31
C ALA A 66 -11.47 6.67 -4.71
N PRO A 67 -11.78 5.45 -4.22
CA PRO A 67 -10.76 4.50 -3.78
C PRO A 67 -9.86 4.11 -4.97
N ILE A 68 -8.54 4.21 -4.79
CA ILE A 68 -7.55 3.86 -5.82
C ILE A 68 -7.00 2.45 -5.58
N ALA A 69 -6.56 1.78 -6.66
CA ALA A 69 -5.92 0.48 -6.59
C ALA A 69 -4.66 0.51 -5.71
N VAL A 70 -4.68 -0.25 -4.61
CA VAL A 70 -3.56 -0.36 -3.65
C VAL A 70 -2.50 -1.39 -4.05
N GLN A 71 -2.75 -2.18 -5.09
CA GLN A 71 -1.87 -3.28 -5.48
C GLN A 71 -0.45 -2.84 -5.88
N PRO A 72 -0.24 -1.78 -6.69
CA PRO A 72 1.10 -1.34 -7.05
C PRO A 72 1.91 -0.93 -5.82
N MET A 73 1.25 -0.29 -4.85
CA MET A 73 1.86 0.14 -3.60
C MET A 73 2.31 -1.07 -2.76
N LYS A 74 1.48 -2.11 -2.65
CA LYS A 74 1.82 -3.34 -1.92
C LYS A 74 3.00 -4.08 -2.55
N ALA A 75 3.03 -4.15 -3.88
CA ALA A 75 4.11 -4.81 -4.60
C ALA A 75 5.44 -4.07 -4.45
N LEU A 76 5.44 -2.75 -4.64
CA LEU A 76 6.64 -1.94 -4.45
C LEU A 76 7.12 -2.02 -3.00
N GLY A 77 6.20 -1.95 -2.02
CA GLY A 77 6.56 -2.04 -0.61
C GLY A 77 7.22 -3.37 -0.24
N ALA A 78 6.61 -4.48 -0.65
CA ALA A 78 7.20 -5.80 -0.43
C ALA A 78 8.60 -5.93 -1.07
N MET A 79 8.78 -5.38 -2.28
CA MET A 79 10.07 -5.36 -2.95
C MET A 79 11.11 -4.51 -2.20
N ILE A 80 10.72 -3.35 -1.66
CA ILE A 80 11.61 -2.49 -0.86
C ILE A 80 12.09 -3.21 0.41
N LEU A 81 11.18 -3.90 1.10
CA LEU A 81 11.49 -4.64 2.32
C LEU A 81 12.40 -5.86 2.08
N VAL A 82 12.10 -6.64 1.04
CA VAL A 82 12.78 -7.91 0.76
C VAL A 82 14.05 -7.70 -0.08
N GLY A 83 14.03 -6.69 -0.95
CA GLY A 83 15.12 -6.39 -1.90
C GLY A 83 16.30 -5.65 -1.28
N GLY A 84 16.22 -5.22 -0.01
CA GLY A 84 17.33 -4.57 0.68
C GLY A 84 17.75 -3.22 0.08
N LEU A 85 16.81 -2.50 -0.53
CA LEU A 85 17.09 -1.20 -1.14
C LEU A 85 17.51 -0.17 -0.08
N THR A 86 18.46 0.68 -0.42
CA THR A 86 18.79 1.86 0.39
C THR A 86 17.67 2.89 0.33
N ALA A 87 17.65 3.86 1.26
CA ALA A 87 16.68 4.96 1.25
C ALA A 87 16.70 5.78 -0.06
N GLY A 88 17.89 5.97 -0.65
CA GLY A 88 18.05 6.67 -1.93
C GLY A 88 17.49 5.88 -3.10
N GLU A 89 17.79 4.58 -3.18
CA GLU A 89 17.24 3.70 -4.22
C GLU A 89 15.73 3.55 -4.09
N THR A 90 15.22 3.50 -2.85
CA THR A 90 13.78 3.46 -2.58
C THR A 90 13.08 4.74 -3.08
N ALA A 91 13.67 5.92 -2.83
CA ALA A 91 13.14 7.18 -3.34
C ALA A 91 13.15 7.23 -4.87
N LEU A 92 14.22 6.75 -5.52
CA LEU A 92 14.32 6.67 -6.97
C LEU A 92 13.34 5.65 -7.56
N ALA A 93 13.18 4.47 -6.96
CA ALA A 93 12.22 3.46 -7.39
C ALA A 93 10.78 3.98 -7.28
N GLY A 94 10.46 4.68 -6.19
CA GLY A 94 9.16 5.33 -6.01
C GLY A 94 8.91 6.44 -7.03
N ALA A 95 9.89 7.32 -7.27
CA ALA A 95 9.77 8.41 -8.23
C ALA A 95 9.65 7.90 -9.67
N THR A 96 10.46 6.89 -10.06
CA THR A 96 10.42 6.29 -11.39
C THR A 96 9.11 5.53 -11.61
N LEU A 97 8.64 4.74 -10.64
CA LEU A 97 7.34 4.09 -10.72
C LEU A 97 6.22 5.13 -10.86
N GLY A 98 6.25 6.19 -10.05
CA GLY A 98 5.29 7.30 -10.13
C GLY A 98 5.28 7.96 -11.51
N LEU A 99 6.45 8.25 -12.07
CA LEU A 99 6.60 8.82 -13.42
C LEU A 99 6.05 7.89 -14.49
N VAL A 100 6.39 6.60 -14.43
CA VAL A 100 5.91 5.58 -15.37
C VAL A 100 4.38 5.47 -15.29
N LEU A 101 3.82 5.42 -14.09
CA LEU A 101 2.37 5.37 -13.89
C LEU A 101 1.69 6.65 -14.40
N LEU A 102 2.29 7.82 -14.20
CA LEU A 102 1.77 9.09 -14.71
C LEU A 102 1.78 9.13 -16.25
N ALA A 103 2.87 8.66 -16.86
CA ALA A 103 2.98 8.56 -18.32
C ALA A 103 1.97 7.56 -18.91
N LEU A 104 1.80 6.40 -18.26
CA LEU A 104 0.80 5.41 -18.64
C LEU A 104 -0.63 5.94 -18.45
N ALA A 105 -0.91 6.68 -17.39
CA ALA A 105 -2.20 7.30 -17.13
C ALA A 105 -2.55 8.40 -18.16
N ALA A 106 -1.54 9.10 -18.70
CA ALA A 106 -1.73 10.05 -19.80
C ALA A 106 -2.13 9.36 -21.13
N THR A 107 -2.08 8.03 -21.18
CA THR A 107 -2.28 7.25 -22.40
C THR A 107 -3.59 6.45 -22.33
N PRO A 108 -4.46 6.47 -23.37
CA PRO A 108 -5.74 5.73 -23.36
C PRO A 108 -5.57 4.19 -23.47
N TYR A 109 -4.34 3.71 -23.68
CA TYR A 109 -4.05 2.28 -23.88
C TYR A 109 -3.94 1.49 -22.57
N LEU A 110 -3.81 2.15 -21.42
CA LEU A 110 -3.66 1.47 -20.12
C LEU A 110 -4.83 0.52 -19.81
N GLY A 111 -6.07 0.95 -20.08
CA GLY A 111 -7.25 0.11 -19.88
C GLY A 111 -7.31 -1.10 -20.83
N ARG A 112 -6.66 -1.05 -22.00
CA ARG A 112 -6.54 -2.22 -22.89
C ARG A 112 -5.47 -3.18 -22.38
N ALA A 113 -4.31 -2.67 -21.99
CA ALA A 113 -3.23 -3.46 -21.41
C ALA A 113 -3.67 -4.16 -20.11
N ALA A 114 -4.38 -3.45 -19.22
CA ALA A 114 -4.89 -4.00 -17.97
C ALA A 114 -5.84 -5.19 -18.18
N ARG A 115 -6.63 -5.19 -19.25
CA ARG A 115 -7.54 -6.30 -19.59
C ARG A 115 -6.83 -7.52 -20.17
N ALA A 116 -5.59 -7.36 -20.65
CA ALA A 116 -4.80 -8.46 -21.17
C ALA A 116 -4.12 -9.28 -20.06
N LEU A 117 -4.08 -8.77 -18.82
CA LEU A 117 -3.49 -9.47 -17.67
C LEU A 117 -4.47 -10.55 -17.14
N PRO A 118 -4.10 -11.84 -17.21
CA PRO A 118 -4.91 -12.91 -16.66
C PRO A 118 -4.98 -12.83 -15.14
N GLN A 119 -6.09 -13.28 -14.56
CA GLN A 119 -6.25 -13.35 -13.10
C GLN A 119 -5.16 -14.21 -12.42
N SER A 120 -4.66 -15.24 -13.10
CA SER A 120 -3.57 -16.09 -12.60
C SER A 120 -2.29 -15.30 -12.31
N VAL A 121 -1.98 -14.26 -13.09
CA VAL A 121 -0.81 -13.40 -12.87
C VAL A 121 -0.98 -12.57 -11.61
N THR A 122 -2.16 -11.98 -11.41
CA THR A 122 -2.45 -11.14 -10.23
C THR A 122 -2.40 -11.96 -8.94
N VAL A 123 -3.01 -13.16 -8.95
CA VAL A 123 -3.01 -14.07 -7.79
C VAL A 123 -1.61 -14.60 -7.54
N GLY A 124 -0.87 -14.98 -8.57
CA GLY A 124 0.52 -15.42 -8.45
C GLY A 124 1.43 -14.34 -7.86
N LEU A 125 1.29 -13.09 -8.31
CA LEU A 125 2.02 -11.95 -7.75
C LEU A 125 1.70 -11.76 -6.27
N GLN A 126 0.41 -11.76 -5.89
CA GLN A 126 0.00 -11.60 -4.49
C GLN A 126 0.50 -12.73 -3.60
N ALA A 127 0.40 -13.98 -4.05
CA ALA A 127 0.89 -15.13 -3.31
C ALA A 127 2.42 -15.09 -3.15
N GLY A 128 3.15 -14.78 -4.23
CA GLY A 128 4.61 -14.65 -4.19
C GLY A 128 5.08 -13.57 -3.23
N LEU A 129 4.51 -12.36 -3.31
CA LEU A 129 4.84 -11.27 -2.40
C LEU A 129 4.48 -11.61 -0.95
N GLY A 130 3.34 -12.26 -0.72
CA GLY A 130 2.93 -12.72 0.60
C GLY A 130 3.90 -13.72 1.22
N LEU A 131 4.36 -14.70 0.44
CA LEU A 131 5.35 -15.68 0.89
C LEU A 131 6.71 -15.04 1.19
N MET A 132 7.16 -14.08 0.37
CA MET A 132 8.40 -13.34 0.62
C MET A 132 8.34 -12.54 1.93
N LEU A 133 7.23 -11.83 2.16
CA LEU A 133 7.02 -11.09 3.41
C LEU A 133 6.91 -12.03 4.63
N MET A 134 6.30 -13.20 4.47
CA MET A 134 6.23 -14.21 5.51
C MET A 134 7.61 -14.73 5.89
N ALA A 135 8.47 -15.00 4.89
CA ALA A 135 9.85 -15.40 5.14
C ALA A 135 10.62 -14.32 5.90
N LEU A 136 10.52 -13.06 5.48
CA LEU A 136 11.15 -11.92 6.18
C LEU A 136 10.63 -11.80 7.62
N ALA A 137 9.33 -11.99 7.85
CA ALA A 137 8.75 -11.96 9.19
C ALA A 137 9.35 -13.05 10.09
N PHE A 138 9.54 -14.27 9.59
CA PHE A 138 10.19 -15.34 10.34
C PHE A 138 11.65 -15.02 10.68
N GLU A 139 12.40 -14.45 9.75
CA GLU A 139 13.78 -14.00 10.00
C GLU A 139 13.84 -12.93 11.10
N MET A 140 12.95 -11.93 11.04
CA MET A 140 12.86 -10.89 12.06
C MET A 140 12.46 -11.46 13.43
N MET A 141 11.53 -12.42 13.47
CA MET A 141 11.13 -13.10 14.70
C MET A 141 12.27 -13.94 15.30
N ALA A 142 13.07 -14.62 14.47
CA ALA A 142 14.23 -15.38 14.92
C ALA A 142 15.29 -14.47 15.53
N ALA A 143 15.54 -13.30 14.93
CA ALA A 143 16.48 -12.31 15.47
C ALA A 143 15.98 -11.68 16.79
N GLY A 144 14.67 -11.47 16.92
CA GLY A 144 14.03 -10.84 18.07
C GLY A 144 13.17 -11.78 18.92
N TRP A 145 13.64 -13.01 19.21
CA TRP A 145 12.82 -14.06 19.85
C TRP A 145 12.11 -13.62 21.15
N TRP A 146 12.75 -12.74 21.93
CA TRP A 146 12.23 -12.20 23.18
C TRP A 146 11.05 -11.22 22.99
N LEU A 147 10.96 -10.55 21.84
CA LEU A 147 9.80 -9.74 21.41
C LEU A 147 8.78 -10.57 20.63
N ALA A 148 9.25 -11.57 19.88
CA ALA A 148 8.41 -12.41 19.04
C ALA A 148 7.43 -13.27 19.85
N LEU A 149 7.90 -13.90 20.94
CA LEU A 149 7.06 -14.73 21.81
C LEU A 149 5.85 -13.98 22.43
N PRO A 150 6.03 -12.82 23.08
CA PRO A 150 4.89 -12.06 23.61
C PRO A 150 3.99 -11.52 22.50
N ALA A 151 4.53 -11.14 21.34
CA ALA A 151 3.73 -10.69 20.20
C ALA A 151 2.83 -11.81 19.64
N VAL A 152 3.36 -13.03 19.48
CA VAL A 152 2.58 -14.20 19.04
C VAL A 152 1.54 -14.59 20.09
N ALA A 153 1.90 -14.57 21.37
CA ALA A 153 0.95 -14.87 22.45
C ALA A 153 -0.21 -13.85 22.47
N ALA A 154 0.08 -12.56 22.32
CA ALA A 154 -0.94 -11.51 22.27
C ALA A 154 -1.87 -11.68 21.05
N LEU A 155 -1.32 -12.01 19.87
CA LEU A 155 -2.10 -12.25 18.65
C LEU A 155 -2.92 -13.55 18.71
N GLY A 156 -2.44 -14.58 19.41
CA GLY A 156 -3.19 -15.83 19.60
C GLY A 156 -4.35 -15.74 20.59
N LEU A 157 -4.40 -14.67 21.40
CA LEU A 157 -5.42 -14.42 22.42
C LEU A 157 -6.54 -13.46 21.95
N SER A 158 -6.34 -12.78 20.81
CA SER A 158 -7.29 -11.82 20.20
C SER A 158 -8.10 -12.46 19.08
#